data_AF-A0A5A7RPD1-F1
#
_entry.id   AF-A0A5A7RPD1-F1
#
_cell.length_a   1.000
_cell.length_b   1.000
_cell.length_c   1.000
_cell.angle_alpha   90.00
_cell.angle_beta   90.00
_cell.angle_gamma   90.00
#
_symmetry.space_group_name_H-M   'P 1'
#
loop_
_entity.id
_entity.type
_entity.pdbx_description
1 polymer ?
#
loop_
_entity_poly.entity_id
_entity_poly.type
_entity_poly.pdbx_seq_one_letter_code
_entity_poly.pdbx_strand_id
1 'polypeptide(L)'
;MTMIPKSHPRYESLMMREKISEGVKRGLVHETGMIAHGRGEAFDYLLGEKTIPPADNAAVAAAAYLRKAKNAVISVNGNAAVLSGRECIELA
;
A
#
# COMPACT_ATOMS: atom_id res chain seq x y z
N MET A 1 -5.26 15.54 15.79
CA MET A 1 -5.32 15.10 14.37
C MET A 1 -5.75 16.30 13.55
N THR A 2 -4.85 16.81 12.74
CA THR A 2 -5.17 17.89 11.81
C THR A 2 -5.93 17.25 10.67
N MET A 3 -7.24 17.50 10.55
CA MET A 3 -8.03 16.93 9.46
C MET A 3 -7.49 17.47 8.13
N ILE A 4 -6.84 16.62 7.35
CA ILE A 4 -6.38 16.96 6.00
C ILE A 4 -7.65 17.15 5.15
N PRO A 5 -7.91 18.34 4.59
CA PRO A 5 -9.11 18.56 3.79
C PRO A 5 -9.13 17.64 2.57
N LYS A 6 -10.30 17.07 2.23
CA LYS A 6 -10.46 16.26 1.00
C LYS A 6 -10.16 17.04 -0.28
N SER A 7 -10.27 18.37 -0.24
CA SER A 7 -9.90 19.26 -1.34
C SER A 7 -8.39 19.46 -1.48
N HIS A 8 -7.58 18.94 -0.56
CA HIS A 8 -6.13 19.12 -0.60
C HIS A 8 -5.54 18.32 -1.75
N PRO A 9 -4.66 18.90 -2.59
CA PRO A 9 -4.10 18.22 -3.77
C PRO A 9 -3.26 16.98 -3.43
N ARG A 10 -2.78 16.89 -2.18
CA ARG A 10 -2.00 15.76 -1.64
C ARG A 10 -2.77 14.89 -0.64
N TYR A 11 -4.10 14.98 -0.63
CA TYR A 11 -4.93 14.32 0.40
C TYR A 11 -4.57 12.84 0.56
N GLU A 12 -4.56 12.07 -0.52
CA GLU A 12 -4.29 10.62 -0.47
C GLU A 12 -2.90 10.29 0.11
N SER A 13 -1.84 10.92 -0.40
CA SER A 13 -0.47 10.74 0.09
C SER A 13 -0.33 11.08 1.57
N LEU A 14 -0.95 12.18 2.03
CA LEU A 14 -0.92 12.56 3.45
C LEU A 14 -1.72 11.60 4.33
N MET A 15 -2.88 11.13 3.87
CA MET A 15 -3.68 10.13 4.58
C MET A 15 -2.94 8.80 4.73
N MET A 16 -2.22 8.34 3.70
CA MET A 16 -1.40 7.13 3.77
C MET A 16 -0.26 7.25 4.79
N ARG A 17 0.40 8.42 4.86
CA ARG A 17 1.43 8.70 5.88
C ARG A 17 0.87 8.66 7.29
N GLU A 18 -0.31 9.25 7.52
CA GLU A 18 -0.97 9.18 8.83
C GLU A 18 -1.31 7.74 9.22
N LYS A 19 -1.83 6.93 8.28
CA LYS A 19 -2.10 5.51 8.53
C LYS A 19 -0.84 4.77 8.96
N ILE A 20 0.27 4.93 8.25
CA ILE A 20 1.55 4.28 8.62
C ILE A 20 2.05 4.78 9.98
N SER A 21 2.00 6.09 10.24
CA SER A 21 2.41 6.65 11.54
C SER A 21 1.59 6.06 12.69
N GLU A 22 0.27 5.93 12.51
CA GLU A 22 -0.61 5.29 13.48
C GLU A 22 -0.33 3.79 13.60
N GLY A 23 -0.02 3.12 12.50
CA GLY A 23 0.44 1.73 12.46
C GLY A 23 1.67 1.49 13.33
N VAL A 24 2.65 2.41 13.30
CA VAL A 24 3.84 2.35 14.16
C VAL A 24 3.45 2.54 15.63
N LYS A 25 2.65 3.55 15.95
CA LYS A 25 2.18 3.80 17.33
C LYS A 25 1.42 2.62 17.92
N ARG A 26 0.69 1.89 17.08
CA ARG A 26 -0.07 0.69 17.47
C ARG A 26 0.76 -0.59 17.50
N GLY A 27 2.06 -0.53 17.19
CA GLY A 27 2.95 -1.70 17.16
C GLY A 27 2.71 -2.65 15.99
N LEU A 28 1.93 -2.24 14.98
CA LEU A 28 1.65 -3.03 13.78
C LEU A 28 2.77 -2.89 12.74
N VAL A 29 3.42 -1.73 12.70
CA VAL A 29 4.48 -1.38 11.74
C VAL A 29 5.76 -1.11 12.52
N HIS A 30 6.88 -1.69 12.07
CA HIS A 30 8.19 -1.35 12.62
C HIS A 30 8.60 0.07 12.23
N GLU A 31 9.41 0.76 13.02
CA GLU A 31 9.82 2.16 12.74
C GLU A 31 10.46 2.34 11.35
N THR A 32 11.27 1.36 10.91
CA THR A 32 11.85 1.35 9.56
C THR A 32 10.81 1.23 8.44
N GLY A 33 9.58 0.82 8.77
CA GLY A 33 8.43 0.79 7.87
C GLY A 33 7.98 2.18 7.41
N MET A 34 8.18 3.23 8.24
CA MET A 34 7.98 4.63 7.82
C MET A 34 9.00 5.04 6.75
N ILE A 35 10.27 4.68 6.95
CA ILE A 35 11.34 4.97 5.98
C ILE A 35 11.06 4.23 4.67
N ALA A 36 10.61 2.98 4.75
CA ALA A 36 10.24 2.19 3.58
C ALA A 36 9.06 2.82 2.82
N HIS A 37 8.05 3.33 3.52
CA HIS A 37 6.94 4.05 2.89
C HIS A 37 7.41 5.30 2.15
N GLY A 38 8.26 6.13 2.77
CA GLY A 38 8.82 7.32 2.12
C GLY A 38 9.64 7.01 0.86
N ARG A 39 10.38 5.89 0.84
CA ARG A 39 11.05 5.42 -0.39
C ARG A 39 10.06 5.06 -1.49
N GLY A 40 8.95 4.40 -1.13
CA GLY A 40 7.87 4.08 -2.06
C GLY A 40 7.23 5.33 -2.66
N GLU A 41 6.91 6.31 -1.83
CA GLU A 41 6.37 7.59 -2.30
C GLU A 41 7.31 8.28 -3.29
N ALA A 42 8.62 8.30 -3.04
CA ALA A 42 9.58 8.91 -3.95
C ALA A 42 9.53 8.30 -5.38
N PHE A 43 9.35 6.98 -5.50
CA PHE A 43 9.14 6.35 -6.81
C PHE A 43 7.75 6.66 -7.38
N ASP A 44 6.72 6.71 -6.54
CA ASP A 44 5.35 7.01 -6.97
C ASP A 44 5.26 8.41 -7.60
N TYR A 45 5.96 9.40 -7.02
CA TYR A 45 6.14 10.73 -7.62
C TYR A 45 6.75 10.66 -9.03
N LEU A 46 7.79 9.84 -9.23
CA LEU A 46 8.44 9.68 -10.53
C LEU A 46 7.54 8.97 -11.55
N LEU A 47 6.66 8.08 -11.09
CA LEU A 47 5.71 7.33 -11.91
C LEU A 47 4.39 8.08 -12.17
N GLY A 48 4.21 9.23 -11.52
CA GLY A 48 3.04 10.10 -11.70
C GLY A 48 1.82 9.68 -10.87
N GLU A 49 2.05 8.99 -9.74
CA GLU A 49 1.05 8.68 -8.71
C GLU A 49 -0.21 8.00 -9.27
N LYS A 50 -0.01 7.03 -10.16
CA LYS A 50 -1.07 6.28 -10.84
C LYS A 50 -0.61 4.91 -11.26
N THR A 51 -1.56 4.00 -11.44
CA THR A 51 -1.28 2.71 -12.08
C THR A 51 -0.90 2.93 -13.55
N ILE A 52 0.33 2.55 -13.90
CA ILE A 52 0.84 2.61 -15.28
C ILE A 52 0.50 1.31 -16.04
N PRO A 53 0.41 1.32 -17.38
CA PRO A 53 0.02 0.14 -18.16
C PRO A 53 0.88 -1.11 -17.89
N PRO A 54 2.21 -1.02 -17.72
CA PRO A 54 3.00 -2.19 -17.35
C PRO A 54 2.62 -2.80 -15.99
N ALA A 55 2.24 -1.97 -15.01
CA ALA A 55 1.82 -2.43 -13.69
C ALA A 55 0.46 -3.12 -13.75
N ASP A 56 -0.48 -2.58 -14.53
CA ASP A 56 -1.80 -3.18 -14.73
C ASP A 56 -1.70 -4.55 -15.42
N ASN A 57 -0.91 -4.64 -16.50
CA ASN A 57 -0.65 -5.90 -17.19
C ASN A 57 -0.01 -6.95 -16.26
N ALA A 58 0.93 -6.53 -15.41
CA ALA A 58 1.56 -7.41 -14.43
C ALA A 58 0.56 -7.89 -13.36
N ALA A 59 -0.36 -7.02 -12.91
CA ALA A 59 -1.40 -7.39 -11.95
C ALA A 59 -2.37 -8.44 -12.52
N VAL A 60 -2.80 -8.29 -13.78
CA VAL A 60 -3.64 -9.28 -14.47
C VAL A 60 -2.93 -10.63 -14.58
N ALA A 61 -1.64 -10.63 -14.94
CA ALA A 61 -0.84 -11.84 -14.98
C ALA A 61 -0.72 -12.49 -13.58
N ALA A 62 -0.41 -11.71 -12.55
CA ALA A 62 -0.30 -12.20 -11.17
C ALA A 62 -1.61 -12.85 -10.68
N ALA A 63 -2.77 -12.24 -10.97
CA ALA A 63 -4.07 -12.81 -10.65
C ALA A 63 -4.30 -14.17 -11.34
N ALA A 64 -3.89 -14.31 -12.61
CA ALA A 64 -3.97 -15.59 -13.32
C ALA A 64 -3.05 -16.66 -12.72
N TYR A 65 -1.86 -16.28 -12.26
CA TYR A 65 -0.93 -17.17 -11.55
C TYR A 65 -1.51 -17.63 -10.21
N LEU A 66 -2.02 -16.70 -9.39
CA LEU A 66 -2.65 -17.01 -8.11
C LEU A 66 -3.84 -17.97 -8.28
N ARG A 67 -4.71 -17.71 -9.27
CA ARG A 67 -5.88 -18.57 -9.58
C ARG A 67 -5.49 -20.00 -9.98
N LYS A 68 -4.32 -20.19 -10.60
CA LYS A 68 -3.84 -21.52 -11.03
C LYS A 68 -3.00 -22.23 -9.98
N ALA A 69 -2.55 -21.53 -8.94
CA ALA A 69 -1.67 -22.11 -7.94
C ALA A 69 -2.44 -23.09 -7.04
N LYS A 70 -1.81 -24.24 -6.72
CA LYS A 70 -2.41 -25.25 -5.82
C LYS A 70 -2.35 -24.83 -4.35
N ASN A 71 -1.31 -24.08 -3.98
CA ASN A 71 -1.05 -23.62 -2.62
C ASN A 71 -0.68 -22.14 -2.67
N ALA A 72 -1.61 -21.30 -3.12
CA ALA A 72 -1.42 -19.85 -3.12
C ALA A 72 -1.31 -19.34 -1.68
N VAL A 73 -0.35 -18.45 -1.41
CA VAL A 73 -0.17 -17.82 -0.10
C VAL A 73 0.07 -16.34 -0.31
N ILE A 74 -0.68 -15.51 0.42
CA ILE A 74 -0.50 -14.05 0.46
C ILE A 74 0.22 -13.71 1.76
N SER A 75 1.42 -13.14 1.66
CA SER A 75 2.19 -12.68 2.82
C SER A 75 1.76 -11.26 3.21
N VAL A 76 1.55 -11.04 4.51
CA VAL A 76 1.12 -9.74 5.04
C VAL A 76 2.13 -9.27 6.08
N ASN A 77 2.75 -8.11 5.83
CA ASN A 77 3.59 -7.41 6.81
C ASN A 77 2.84 -6.22 7.42
N GLY A 78 3.47 -5.49 8.34
CA GLY A 78 2.88 -4.33 9.00
C GLY A 78 2.37 -3.25 8.04
N ASN A 79 3.18 -2.87 7.03
CA ASN A 79 2.80 -1.85 6.06
C ASN A 79 1.58 -2.30 5.24
N ALA A 80 1.56 -3.55 4.78
CA ALA A 80 0.44 -4.13 4.04
C ALA A 80 -0.83 -4.19 4.90
N ALA A 81 -0.72 -4.63 6.16
CA ALA A 81 -1.85 -4.70 7.09
C ALA A 81 -2.51 -3.34 7.33
N VAL A 82 -1.71 -2.27 7.42
CA VAL A 82 -2.20 -0.91 7.73
C VAL A 82 -2.74 -0.19 6.49
N LEU A 83 -2.12 -0.40 5.32
CA LEU A 83 -2.53 0.30 4.10
C LEU A 83 -3.62 -0.43 3.32
N SER A 84 -3.60 -1.76 3.33
CA SER A 84 -4.43 -2.59 2.44
C SER A 84 -4.89 -3.89 3.10
N GLY A 85 -5.02 -3.91 4.44
CA GLY A 85 -5.34 -5.13 5.17
C GLY A 85 -6.68 -5.76 4.79
N ARG A 86 -7.69 -4.92 4.47
CA ARG A 86 -8.99 -5.40 4.01
C ARG A 86 -8.90 -6.00 2.61
N GLU A 87 -8.21 -5.31 1.71
CA GLU A 87 -8.01 -5.71 0.34
C GLU A 87 -7.17 -7.00 0.25
N CYS A 88 -6.20 -7.19 1.16
CA CYS A 88 -5.47 -8.45 1.29
C CYS A 88 -6.38 -9.63 1.66
N ILE A 89 -7.40 -9.41 2.50
CA ILE A 89 -8.40 -10.43 2.85
C ILE A 89 -9.34 -10.68 1.66
N GLU A 90 -9.79 -9.64 0.98
CA GLU A 90 -10.66 -9.77 -0.21
C GLU A 90 -9.96 -10.46 -1.40
N LEU A 91 -8.63 -10.33 -1.48
CA LEU A 91 -7.81 -11.00 -2.50
C LEU A 91 -7.54 -12.49 -2.21
N ALA A 92 -7.58 -12.91 -0.93
CA ALA A 92 -7.26 -14.25 -0.47
C ALA A 92 -8.42 -15.24 -0.67
#